data_AF-A0A6A0HBP3-F1
#
_entry.id   AF-A0A6A0HBP3-F1
#
_cell.length_a   1.000
_cell.length_b   1.000
_cell.length_c   1.000
_cell.angle_alpha   90.00
_cell.angle_beta   90.00
_cell.angle_gamma   90.00
#
_symmetry.space_group_name_H-M   'P 1'
#
loop_
_entity.id
_entity.type
_entity.pdbx_description
1 polymer ?
#
loop_
_entity_poly.entity_id
_entity_poly.type
_entity_poly.pdbx_seq_one_letter_code
_entity_poly.pdbx_strand_id
1 'polypeptide(L)'
;MSEPSFFSDTLTLVQVAGYVVAVIFGLCALVPTILHLIDFEGHCLLFTNGTWQASDGQFVADWGSQFYCDYNIFWSFFSVLIALTQLVIFAKNAKRNTSKGFLTVLGDLVVCTLVCILVFAGAVMTSVGYNRWCDAILQRFTECEDAASPTTGIDRKDGINTAHFYIHYGIIQVLWSLVMLANMGSVEPLRVKQIYFSAPRLRHQSLHGQGARKAMWRPFSTSHLALASERSNSSVLLYLRIPTSPVNRIM
;
A
#
# COMPACT_ATOMS: atom_id res chain seq x y z
N MET A 1 -23.12 25.44 2.43
CA MET A 1 -23.24 24.14 3.12
C MET A 1 -21.85 23.56 3.23
N SER A 2 -21.26 23.73 4.40
CA SER A 2 -19.94 23.24 4.80
C SER A 2 -20.14 21.91 5.53
N GLU A 3 -20.03 20.81 4.79
CA GLU A 3 -19.81 19.47 5.37
C GLU A 3 -18.42 19.45 6.04
N PRO A 4 -18.26 18.70 7.15
CA PRO A 4 -17.23 18.99 8.16
C PRO A 4 -15.83 18.51 7.77
N SER A 5 -14.83 19.27 8.23
CA SER A 5 -13.38 19.07 8.09
C SER A 5 -12.85 17.71 8.58
N PHE A 6 -13.64 16.96 9.35
CA PHE A 6 -13.25 15.73 10.02
C PHE A 6 -12.66 14.67 9.07
N PHE A 7 -13.26 14.45 7.90
CA PHE A 7 -12.76 13.47 6.93
C PHE A 7 -11.40 13.84 6.32
N SER A 8 -11.10 15.13 6.19
CA SER A 8 -9.83 15.62 5.64
C SER A 8 -8.69 15.47 6.65
N ASP A 9 -8.98 15.70 7.93
CA ASP A 9 -7.99 15.63 9.02
C ASP A 9 -7.57 14.18 9.29
N THR A 10 -8.52 13.26 9.36
CA THR A 10 -8.23 11.81 9.51
C THR A 10 -7.46 11.27 8.31
N LEU A 11 -7.85 11.65 7.09
CA LEU A 11 -7.16 11.22 5.87
C LEU A 11 -5.69 11.66 5.86
N THR A 12 -5.44 12.91 6.21
CA THR A 12 -4.09 13.46 6.23
C THR A 12 -3.23 12.76 7.27
N LEU A 13 -3.80 12.47 8.44
CA LEU A 13 -3.10 11.75 9.51
C LEU A 13 -2.67 10.34 9.07
N VAL A 14 -3.59 9.59 8.44
CA VAL A 14 -3.30 8.24 7.92
C VAL A 14 -2.20 8.28 6.85
N GLN A 15 -2.22 9.28 5.97
CA GLN A 15 -1.19 9.44 4.94
C GLN A 15 0.19 9.71 5.54
N VAL A 16 0.29 10.61 6.51
CA VAL A 16 1.56 10.89 7.20
C VAL A 16 2.06 9.64 7.93
N ALA A 17 1.17 8.95 8.65
CA ALA A 17 1.52 7.70 9.33
C ALA A 17 2.03 6.65 8.33
N GLY A 18 1.36 6.49 7.17
CA GLY A 18 1.76 5.58 6.11
C GLY A 18 3.17 5.86 5.58
N TYR A 19 3.52 7.12 5.28
CA TYR A 19 4.86 7.48 4.83
C TYR A 19 5.93 7.29 5.92
N VAL A 20 5.62 7.57 7.18
CA VAL A 20 6.55 7.31 8.31
C VAL A 20 6.84 5.81 8.43
N VAL A 21 5.80 4.98 8.36
CA VAL A 21 5.92 3.53 8.40
C VAL A 21 6.71 3.01 7.19
N ALA A 22 6.48 3.57 5.99
CA ALA A 22 7.23 3.23 4.78
C ALA A 22 8.73 3.53 4.93
N VAL A 23 9.10 4.67 5.54
CA VAL A 23 10.50 5.01 5.83
C VAL A 23 11.13 4.00 6.78
N ILE A 24 10.44 3.67 7.88
CA ILE A 24 10.95 2.72 8.87
C ILE A 24 11.18 1.34 8.24
N PHE A 25 10.17 0.79 7.56
CA PHE A 25 10.31 -0.53 6.94
C PHE A 25 11.29 -0.54 5.77
N GLY A 26 11.37 0.55 4.99
CA GLY A 26 12.37 0.67 3.93
C GLY A 26 13.80 0.64 4.48
N LEU A 27 14.08 1.37 5.58
CA LEU A 27 15.38 1.30 6.26
C LEU A 27 15.65 -0.09 6.84
N CYS A 28 14.65 -0.70 7.48
CA CYS A 28 14.77 -2.05 8.01
C CYS A 28 15.00 -3.10 6.91
N ALA A 29 14.55 -2.87 5.67
CA ALA A 29 14.79 -3.76 4.53
C ALA A 29 16.18 -3.51 3.92
N LEU A 30 16.61 -2.25 3.85
CA LEU A 30 17.90 -1.84 3.30
C LEU A 30 19.08 -2.43 4.10
N VAL A 31 19.04 -2.32 5.42
CA VAL A 31 20.12 -2.78 6.32
C VAL A 31 20.47 -4.27 6.13
N PRO A 32 19.54 -5.23 6.28
CA PRO A 32 19.85 -6.65 6.10
C PRO A 32 20.22 -7.00 4.66
N THR A 33 19.71 -6.27 3.66
CA THR A 33 20.11 -6.47 2.26
C THR A 33 21.59 -6.09 2.05
N ILE A 34 22.07 -5.04 2.71
CA ILE A 34 23.50 -4.64 2.66
C ILE A 34 24.36 -5.60 3.47
N LEU A 35 23.94 -5.97 4.69
CA LEU A 35 24.69 -6.88 5.55
C LEU A 35 24.90 -8.24 4.87
N HIS A 36 23.87 -8.75 4.20
CA HIS A 36 23.99 -9.96 3.38
C HIS A 36 25.13 -9.83 2.35
N LEU A 37 25.27 -8.70 1.65
CA LEU A 37 26.31 -8.56 0.64
C LEU A 37 27.72 -8.55 1.25
N ILE A 38 27.86 -8.04 2.47
CA ILE A 38 29.11 -8.03 3.22
C ILE A 38 29.47 -9.46 3.68
N ASP A 39 28.50 -10.21 4.19
CA ASP A 39 28.71 -11.59 4.69
C ASP A 39 29.15 -12.56 3.57
N PHE A 40 28.82 -12.24 2.32
CA PHE A 40 29.15 -13.03 1.13
C PHE A 40 30.32 -12.44 0.32
N GLU A 41 31.16 -11.59 0.93
CA GLU A 41 32.35 -11.00 0.28
C GLU A 41 32.04 -10.30 -1.05
N GLY A 42 30.84 -9.72 -1.15
CA GLY A 42 30.37 -9.03 -2.36
C GLY A 42 29.66 -9.93 -3.38
N HIS A 43 29.60 -11.25 -3.17
CA HIS A 43 28.86 -12.17 -4.05
C HIS A 43 27.35 -12.14 -3.80
N CYS A 44 26.57 -12.15 -4.87
CA CYS A 44 25.12 -12.14 -4.78
C CYS A 44 24.55 -13.55 -4.64
N LEU A 45 23.90 -13.85 -3.51
CA LEU A 45 23.28 -15.17 -3.27
C LEU A 45 22.03 -15.41 -4.12
N LEU A 46 21.30 -14.35 -4.52
CA LEU A 46 20.09 -14.49 -5.33
C LEU A 46 20.37 -15.21 -6.65
N PHE A 47 19.60 -16.28 -6.91
CA PHE A 47 19.75 -17.13 -8.10
C PHE A 47 21.10 -17.85 -8.20
N THR A 48 21.86 -17.91 -7.11
CA THR A 48 23.04 -18.76 -7.03
C THR A 48 22.61 -20.21 -7.09
N ASN A 49 23.31 -20.97 -7.92
CA ASN A 49 23.19 -22.41 -8.01
C ASN A 49 24.53 -23.03 -7.61
N GLY A 50 24.64 -24.35 -7.63
CA GLY A 50 25.90 -25.00 -7.41
C GLY A 50 25.79 -26.51 -7.37
N THR A 51 26.94 -27.15 -7.22
CA THR A 51 27.02 -28.60 -7.07
C THR A 51 27.91 -28.96 -5.90
N TRP A 52 27.53 -30.04 -5.22
CA TRP A 52 28.33 -30.61 -4.13
C TRP A 52 29.43 -31.50 -4.69
N GLN A 53 30.68 -31.20 -4.35
CA GLN A 53 31.80 -32.06 -4.69
C GLN A 53 31.84 -33.28 -3.76
N ALA A 54 31.87 -34.46 -4.35
CA ALA A 54 31.97 -35.72 -3.61
C ALA A 54 33.37 -35.96 -3.00
N SER A 55 34.42 -35.29 -3.52
CA SER A 55 35.80 -35.43 -3.03
C SER A 55 35.99 -34.81 -1.65
N ASP A 56 35.55 -33.56 -1.50
CA ASP A 56 35.92 -32.72 -0.35
C ASP A 56 34.68 -32.28 0.46
N GLY A 57 33.49 -32.65 0.01
CA GLY A 57 32.22 -32.25 0.62
C GLY A 57 31.92 -30.76 0.51
N GLN A 58 32.67 -30.02 -0.33
CA GLN A 58 32.49 -28.59 -0.54
C GLN A 58 31.39 -28.31 -1.56
N PHE A 59 30.68 -27.21 -1.35
CA PHE A 59 29.74 -26.67 -2.32
C PHE A 59 30.46 -25.70 -3.25
N VAL A 60 30.38 -25.97 -4.55
CA VAL A 60 30.87 -25.04 -5.57
C VAL A 60 29.71 -24.16 -5.97
N ALA A 61 29.72 -22.91 -5.50
CA ALA A 61 28.72 -21.93 -5.84
C ALA A 61 28.96 -21.36 -7.25
N ASP A 62 27.96 -21.50 -8.10
CA ASP A 62 27.81 -20.71 -9.33
C ASP A 62 27.01 -19.45 -8.98
N TRP A 63 27.75 -18.43 -8.54
CA TRP A 63 27.20 -17.16 -8.06
C TRP A 63 26.29 -16.49 -9.09
N GLY A 64 25.16 -15.99 -8.61
CA GLY A 64 24.22 -15.21 -9.40
C GLY A 64 24.82 -13.88 -9.87
N SER A 65 24.18 -13.26 -10.87
CA SER A 65 24.57 -11.93 -11.33
C SER A 65 24.38 -10.88 -10.23
N GLN A 66 25.38 -10.01 -10.06
CA GLN A 66 25.37 -8.91 -9.09
C GLN A 66 24.16 -7.98 -9.24
N PHE A 67 23.65 -7.87 -10.47
CA PHE A 67 22.50 -7.04 -10.81
C PHE A 67 21.28 -7.32 -9.93
N TYR A 68 21.03 -8.56 -9.52
CA TYR A 68 19.85 -8.90 -8.70
C TYR A 68 19.94 -8.33 -7.28
N CYS A 69 21.12 -8.37 -6.68
CA CYS A 69 21.35 -7.80 -5.35
C CYS A 69 21.38 -6.27 -5.43
N ASP A 70 22.06 -5.71 -6.44
CA ASP A 70 22.11 -4.27 -6.67
C ASP A 70 20.71 -3.68 -6.93
N TYR A 71 19.86 -4.38 -7.69
CA TYR A 71 18.48 -3.98 -7.92
C TYR A 71 17.72 -3.84 -6.60
N ASN A 72 17.84 -4.82 -5.69
CA ASN A 72 17.13 -4.82 -4.42
C ASN A 72 17.64 -3.69 -3.49
N ILE A 73 18.95 -3.47 -3.42
CA ILE A 73 19.54 -2.35 -2.66
C ILE A 73 19.07 -1.01 -3.22
N PHE A 74 19.13 -0.84 -4.54
CA PHE A 74 18.71 0.36 -5.24
C PHE A 74 17.25 0.69 -4.92
N TRP A 75 16.32 -0.23 -5.14
CA TRP A 75 14.89 0.05 -4.92
C TRP A 75 14.54 0.24 -3.46
N SER A 76 15.21 -0.45 -2.54
CA SER A 76 15.04 -0.23 -1.11
C SER A 76 15.43 1.20 -0.73
N PHE A 77 16.60 1.67 -1.17
CA PHE A 77 17.05 3.05 -0.97
C PHE A 77 16.12 4.08 -1.62
N PHE A 78 15.74 3.89 -2.88
CA PHE A 78 14.84 4.80 -3.59
C PHE A 78 13.45 4.88 -2.96
N SER A 79 12.93 3.77 -2.43
CA SER A 79 11.64 3.76 -1.73
C SER A 79 11.66 4.68 -0.50
N VAL A 80 12.75 4.68 0.26
CA VAL A 80 12.96 5.56 1.42
C VAL A 80 13.04 7.02 0.98
N LEU A 81 13.80 7.33 -0.07
CA LEU A 81 13.92 8.69 -0.60
C LEU A 81 12.58 9.25 -1.08
N ILE A 82 11.80 8.42 -1.79
CA ILE A 82 10.47 8.81 -2.28
C ILE A 82 9.54 9.07 -1.09
N ALA A 83 9.52 8.18 -0.09
CA ALA A 83 8.70 8.36 1.10
C ALA A 83 9.07 9.64 1.88
N LEU A 84 10.36 9.93 2.07
CA LEU A 84 10.84 11.17 2.70
C LEU A 84 10.46 12.41 1.89
N THR A 85 10.62 12.36 0.58
CA THR A 85 10.26 13.46 -0.31
C THR A 85 8.76 13.77 -0.22
N GLN A 86 7.92 12.72 -0.22
CA GLN A 86 6.48 12.87 -0.06
C GLN A 86 6.12 13.46 1.30
N LEU A 87 6.77 13.01 2.39
CA LEU A 87 6.58 13.56 3.73
C LEU A 87 6.92 15.07 3.79
N VAL A 88 8.02 15.49 3.15
CA VAL A 88 8.42 16.91 3.08
C VAL A 88 7.42 17.74 2.27
N ILE A 89 6.94 17.23 1.13
CA ILE A 89 5.92 17.90 0.31
C ILE A 89 4.63 18.07 1.12
N PHE A 90 4.19 17.02 1.81
CA PHE A 90 3.02 17.08 2.68
C PHE A 90 3.19 18.10 3.81
N ALA A 91 4.33 18.09 4.51
CA ALA A 91 4.60 19.05 5.59
C ALA A 91 4.63 20.50 5.11
N LYS A 92 5.20 20.77 3.91
CA LYS A 92 5.20 22.12 3.32
C LYS A 92 3.79 22.58 2.93
N ASN A 93 2.99 21.69 2.35
CA ASN A 93 1.62 22.01 1.94
C ASN A 93 0.71 22.24 3.15
N ALA A 94 0.88 21.47 4.22
CA ALA A 94 0.19 21.67 5.49
C ALA A 94 0.50 23.04 6.10
N LYS A 95 1.78 23.46 6.12
CA LYS A 95 2.16 24.80 6.62
C LYS A 95 1.60 25.96 5.78
N ARG A 96 1.42 25.75 4.47
CA ARG A 96 0.94 26.79 3.54
C ARG A 96 -0.58 26.76 3.32
N ASN A 97 -1.32 25.86 3.97
CA ASN A 97 -2.75 25.63 3.74
C ASN A 97 -3.12 25.54 2.24
N THR A 98 -2.21 24.98 1.43
CA THR A 98 -2.36 24.92 -0.03
C THR A 98 -2.88 23.54 -0.42
N SER A 99 -3.99 23.48 -1.16
CA SER A 99 -4.50 22.24 -1.72
C SER A 99 -3.60 21.74 -2.85
N LYS A 100 -3.37 20.42 -2.94
CA LYS A 100 -2.63 19.83 -4.06
C LYS A 100 -3.44 20.01 -5.35
N GLY A 101 -2.80 20.49 -6.41
CA GLY A 101 -3.42 20.56 -7.74
C GLY A 101 -3.69 19.17 -8.32
N PHE A 102 -4.67 19.06 -9.21
CA PHE A 102 -5.06 17.80 -9.84
C PHE A 102 -3.88 17.06 -10.51
N LEU A 103 -3.06 17.77 -11.28
CA LEU A 103 -1.90 17.18 -11.97
C LEU A 103 -0.86 16.62 -10.99
N THR A 104 -0.66 17.28 -9.84
CA THR A 104 0.23 16.77 -8.79
C THR A 104 -0.32 15.50 -8.16
N VAL A 105 -1.63 15.43 -7.93
CA VAL A 105 -2.28 14.22 -7.38
C VAL A 105 -2.23 13.07 -8.37
N LEU A 106 -2.43 13.33 -9.67
CA LEU A 106 -2.32 12.34 -10.73
C LEU A 106 -0.86 11.85 -10.89
N GLY A 107 0.11 12.76 -10.86
CA GLY A 107 1.54 12.43 -10.91
C GLY A 107 1.97 11.55 -9.73
N ASP A 108 1.56 11.93 -8.51
CA ASP A 108 1.80 11.11 -7.32
C ASP A 108 1.21 9.69 -7.47
N LEU A 109 0.00 9.56 -8.03
CA LEU A 109 -0.64 8.26 -8.25
C LEU A 109 0.17 7.37 -9.22
N VAL A 110 0.61 7.94 -10.35
CA VAL A 110 1.42 7.23 -11.35
C VAL A 110 2.76 6.81 -10.75
N VAL A 111 3.45 7.71 -10.05
CA VAL A 111 4.74 7.43 -9.42
C VAL A 111 4.59 6.33 -8.37
N CYS A 112 3.61 6.43 -7.47
CA CYS A 112 3.39 5.39 -6.46
C CYS A 112 3.05 4.04 -7.10
N THR A 113 2.24 4.01 -8.17
CA THR A 113 1.90 2.77 -8.88
C THR A 113 3.15 2.13 -9.50
N LEU A 114 3.99 2.93 -10.15
CA LEU A 114 5.24 2.48 -10.73
C LEU A 114 6.19 1.91 -9.65
N VAL A 115 6.32 2.61 -8.53
CA VAL A 115 7.13 2.15 -7.38
C VAL A 115 6.60 0.83 -6.84
N CYS A 116 5.28 0.68 -6.67
CA CYS A 116 4.68 -0.59 -6.24
C CYS A 116 5.05 -1.76 -7.17
N ILE A 117 5.00 -1.56 -8.49
CA ILE A 117 5.37 -2.62 -9.46
C ILE A 117 6.85 -3.00 -9.32
N LEU A 118 7.73 -2.01 -9.13
CA LEU A 118 9.18 -2.23 -9.06
C LEU A 118 9.59 -2.89 -7.73
N VAL A 119 8.96 -2.48 -6.62
CA VAL A 119 9.09 -3.12 -5.30
C VAL A 119 8.57 -4.56 -5.35
N PHE A 120 7.43 -4.81 -6.01
CA PHE A 120 6.90 -6.15 -6.20
C PHE A 120 7.86 -7.04 -6.99
N ALA A 121 8.46 -6.52 -8.07
CA ALA A 121 9.48 -7.25 -8.82
C ALA A 121 10.70 -7.59 -7.94
N GLY A 122 11.14 -6.67 -7.07
CA GLY A 122 12.20 -6.93 -6.09
C GLY A 122 11.85 -8.04 -5.10
N ALA A 123 10.63 -8.02 -4.56
CA ALA A 123 10.11 -9.07 -3.68
C ALA A 123 10.13 -10.44 -4.38
N VAL A 124 9.61 -10.52 -5.61
CA VAL A 124 9.61 -11.76 -6.41
C VAL A 124 11.03 -12.25 -6.69
N MET A 125 11.95 -11.36 -7.08
CA MET A 125 13.35 -11.72 -7.31
C MET A 125 14.01 -12.27 -6.05
N THR A 126 13.76 -11.66 -4.90
CA THR A 126 14.29 -12.13 -3.61
C THR A 126 13.71 -13.48 -3.22
N SER A 127 12.39 -13.67 -3.35
CA SER A 127 11.75 -14.94 -3.01
C SER A 127 12.18 -16.08 -3.93
N VAL A 128 12.14 -15.88 -5.25
CA VAL A 128 12.53 -16.92 -6.21
C VAL A 128 14.03 -17.18 -6.15
N GLY A 129 14.85 -16.13 -6.08
CA GLY A 129 16.29 -16.26 -6.01
C GLY A 129 16.76 -16.97 -4.74
N TYR A 130 16.11 -16.73 -3.61
CA TYR A 130 16.35 -17.45 -2.36
C TYR A 130 15.95 -18.94 -2.45
N ASN A 131 14.80 -19.25 -3.05
CA ASN A 131 14.38 -20.63 -3.24
C ASN A 131 15.36 -21.42 -4.10
N ARG A 132 15.93 -20.78 -5.14
CA ARG A 132 16.97 -21.41 -5.97
C ARG A 132 18.22 -21.78 -5.19
N TRP A 133 18.66 -20.90 -4.30
CA TRP A 133 19.76 -21.20 -3.39
C TRP A 133 19.42 -22.37 -2.47
N CYS A 134 18.25 -22.34 -1.83
CA CYS A 134 17.82 -23.43 -0.97
C CYS A 134 17.72 -24.77 -1.72
N ASP A 135 17.22 -24.80 -2.96
CA ASP A 135 17.16 -26.03 -3.77
C ASP A 135 18.55 -26.65 -3.97
N ALA A 136 19.59 -25.83 -4.14
CA ALA A 136 20.98 -26.30 -4.29
C ALA A 136 21.56 -26.84 -2.97
N ILE A 137 21.23 -26.19 -1.85
CA ILE A 137 21.66 -26.59 -0.51
C ILE A 137 20.97 -27.88 -0.03
N LEU A 138 19.67 -28.01 -0.32
CA LEU A 138 18.84 -29.17 0.05
C LEU A 138 19.28 -30.48 -0.62
N GLN A 139 20.20 -30.44 -1.58
CA GLN A 139 20.82 -31.66 -2.11
C GLN A 139 21.62 -32.43 -1.03
N ARG A 140 22.12 -31.73 -0.01
CA ARG A 140 22.95 -32.30 1.06
C ARG A 140 22.29 -32.25 2.44
N PHE A 141 21.49 -31.22 2.69
CA PHE A 141 20.80 -30.98 3.96
C PHE A 141 19.30 -31.25 3.84
N THR A 142 18.68 -31.61 4.96
CA THR A 142 17.23 -31.78 5.04
C THR A 142 16.50 -30.46 5.08
N GLU A 143 17.11 -29.43 5.69
CA GLU A 143 16.53 -28.09 5.78
C GLU A 143 17.54 -27.04 5.31
N CYS A 144 17.02 -25.95 4.73
CA CYS A 144 17.86 -24.84 4.26
C CYS A 144 18.50 -24.08 5.44
N GLU A 145 17.89 -24.12 6.63
CA GLU A 145 18.42 -23.49 7.85
C GLU A 145 19.69 -24.18 8.37
N ASP A 146 19.85 -25.49 8.14
CA ASP A 146 21.02 -26.27 8.61
C ASP A 146 22.34 -25.77 7.99
N ALA A 147 22.25 -25.15 6.82
CA ALA A 147 23.37 -24.53 6.14
C ALA A 147 23.80 -23.19 6.77
N ALA A 148 22.95 -22.59 7.61
CA ALA A 148 23.17 -21.30 8.24
C ALA A 148 24.02 -21.39 9.52
N SER A 149 25.06 -22.23 9.51
CA SER A 149 25.97 -22.38 10.64
C SER A 149 27.41 -21.98 10.26
N PRO A 150 28.08 -21.17 11.10
CA PRO A 150 29.47 -20.76 10.88
C PRO A 150 30.46 -21.94 10.93
N THR A 151 30.06 -23.10 11.46
CA THR A 151 30.92 -24.29 11.56
C THR A 151 30.80 -25.23 10.36
N THR A 152 29.75 -25.10 9.56
CA THR A 152 29.47 -26.00 8.43
C THR A 152 30.39 -25.72 7.25
N GLY A 153 30.89 -24.48 7.10
CA GLY A 153 31.95 -24.11 6.15
C GLY A 153 31.69 -24.62 4.74
N ILE A 154 30.49 -24.33 4.22
CA ILE A 154 29.93 -24.89 2.98
C ILE A 154 30.80 -24.56 1.77
N ASP A 155 31.37 -23.36 1.77
CA ASP A 155 32.37 -22.92 0.81
C ASP A 155 33.56 -22.31 1.57
N ARG A 156 34.68 -23.05 1.59
CA ARG A 156 35.93 -22.58 2.21
C ARG A 156 36.83 -21.84 1.22
N LYS A 157 36.52 -21.88 -0.07
CA LYS A 157 37.34 -21.30 -1.13
C LYS A 157 37.12 -19.80 -1.21
N ASP A 158 35.85 -19.38 -1.10
CA ASP A 158 35.46 -17.98 -1.22
C ASP A 158 35.36 -17.26 0.14
N GLY A 159 35.59 -17.97 1.26
CA GLY A 159 35.70 -17.36 2.59
C GLY A 159 34.40 -16.78 3.16
N ILE A 160 33.26 -17.16 2.58
CA ILE A 160 31.94 -16.60 2.92
C ILE A 160 31.46 -16.99 4.32
N ASN A 161 30.68 -16.11 4.95
CA ASN A 161 30.04 -16.37 6.23
C ASN A 161 28.54 -16.68 6.05
N THR A 162 28.16 -17.95 6.23
CA THR A 162 26.77 -18.39 6.10
C THR A 162 25.97 -18.30 7.41
N ALA A 163 26.53 -17.85 8.52
CA ALA A 163 25.87 -17.92 9.84
C ALA A 163 24.51 -17.21 9.94
N HIS A 164 24.30 -16.15 9.15
CA HIS A 164 23.13 -15.29 9.28
C HIS A 164 22.25 -15.20 8.03
N PHE A 165 22.59 -15.91 6.96
CA PHE A 165 21.87 -15.75 5.69
C PHE A 165 20.37 -16.11 5.84
N TYR A 166 20.04 -17.19 6.54
CA TYR A 166 18.66 -17.66 6.69
C TYR A 166 17.78 -16.61 7.39
N ILE A 167 18.29 -16.04 8.49
CA ILE A 167 17.59 -15.01 9.26
C ILE A 167 17.49 -13.71 8.45
N HIS A 168 18.57 -13.27 7.82
CA HIS A 168 18.58 -12.06 6.99
C HIS A 168 17.54 -12.16 5.88
N TYR A 169 17.49 -13.28 5.13
CA TYR A 169 16.55 -13.45 4.04
C TYR A 169 15.10 -13.61 4.48
N GLY A 170 14.83 -14.31 5.59
CA GLY A 170 13.49 -14.38 6.16
C GLY A 170 12.95 -13.00 6.54
N ILE A 171 13.79 -12.17 7.16
CA ILE A 171 13.47 -10.77 7.51
C ILE A 171 13.24 -9.94 6.25
N ILE A 172 14.13 -10.03 5.26
CA ILE A 172 14.02 -9.30 4.00
C ILE A 172 12.69 -9.60 3.29
N GLN A 173 12.28 -10.87 3.18
CA GLN A 173 11.03 -11.26 2.51
C GLN A 173 9.77 -10.65 3.16
N VAL A 174 9.69 -10.69 4.50
CA VAL A 174 8.58 -10.10 5.25
C VAL A 174 8.60 -8.58 5.09
N LEU A 175 9.77 -7.96 5.18
CA LEU A 175 9.91 -6.51 5.06
C LEU A 175 9.55 -6.00 3.66
N TRP A 176 9.93 -6.70 2.59
CA TRP A 176 9.48 -6.34 1.23
C TRP A 176 7.96 -6.33 1.10
N SER A 177 7.29 -7.29 1.74
CA SER A 177 5.83 -7.35 1.76
C SER A 177 5.24 -6.15 2.53
N LEU A 178 5.84 -5.78 3.66
CA LEU A 178 5.43 -4.61 4.44
C LEU A 178 5.69 -3.29 3.72
N VAL A 179 6.83 -3.16 3.03
CA VAL A 179 7.17 -1.99 2.21
C VAL A 179 6.16 -1.87 1.06
N MET A 180 5.82 -2.98 0.39
CA MET A 180 4.78 -2.98 -0.64
C MET A 180 3.43 -2.52 -0.09
N LEU A 181 3.00 -3.06 1.05
CA LEU A 181 1.74 -2.66 1.70
C LEU A 181 1.75 -1.20 2.14
N ALA A 182 2.86 -0.67 2.65
CA ALA A 182 2.99 0.72 3.04
C ALA A 182 2.91 1.67 1.82
N ASN A 183 3.52 1.27 0.70
CA ASN A 183 3.41 2.00 -0.56
C ASN A 183 1.98 1.94 -1.13
N MET A 184 1.31 0.78 -1.08
CA MET A 184 -0.09 0.62 -1.50
C MET A 184 -1.08 1.34 -0.58
N GLY A 185 -0.87 1.34 0.73
CA GLY A 185 -1.65 2.10 1.70
C GLY A 185 -1.52 3.61 1.48
N SER A 186 -0.38 4.05 0.94
CA SER A 186 -0.22 5.44 0.46
C SER A 186 -0.94 5.73 -0.87
N VAL A 187 -1.35 4.69 -1.60
CA VAL A 187 -2.09 4.73 -2.89
C VAL A 187 -3.62 4.66 -2.70
N GLU A 188 -4.11 4.42 -1.48
CA GLU A 188 -5.52 4.15 -1.13
C GLU A 188 -6.56 4.99 -1.92
N PRO A 189 -7.75 4.43 -2.27
CA PRO A 189 -8.85 5.08 -3.02
C PRO A 189 -9.34 6.45 -2.49
N LEU A 190 -8.81 6.91 -1.36
CA LEU A 190 -9.03 8.25 -0.83
C LEU A 190 -8.44 9.34 -1.74
N ARG A 191 -7.34 9.08 -2.46
CA ARG A 191 -6.87 9.99 -3.52
C ARG A 191 -7.86 10.06 -4.70
N VAL A 192 -8.55 8.96 -5.01
CA VAL A 192 -9.61 8.92 -6.04
C VAL A 192 -10.84 9.70 -5.60
N LYS A 193 -11.25 9.62 -4.32
CA LYS A 193 -12.30 10.50 -3.77
C LYS A 193 -11.90 11.97 -3.84
N GLN A 194 -10.64 12.29 -3.57
CA GLN A 194 -10.12 13.66 -3.67
C GLN A 194 -10.07 14.15 -5.13
N ILE A 195 -9.73 13.28 -6.09
CA ILE A 195 -9.82 13.57 -7.53
C ILE A 195 -11.28 13.79 -7.96
N TYR A 196 -12.21 12.93 -7.55
CA TYR A 196 -13.65 13.10 -7.83
C TYR A 196 -14.23 14.39 -7.25
N PHE A 197 -13.75 14.83 -6.08
CA PHE A 197 -14.18 16.08 -5.44
C PHE A 197 -13.49 17.33 -6.01
N SER A 198 -12.25 17.18 -6.51
CA SER A 198 -11.44 18.28 -7.07
C SER A 198 -11.60 18.46 -8.58
N ALA A 199 -12.23 17.50 -9.28
CA ALA A 199 -12.66 17.70 -10.65
C ALA A 199 -13.58 18.94 -10.67
N PRO A 200 -13.29 19.96 -11.50
CA PRO A 200 -14.14 21.13 -11.58
C PRO A 200 -15.52 20.65 -11.98
N ARG A 201 -16.46 20.67 -11.01
CA ARG A 201 -17.88 20.58 -11.29
C ARG A 201 -18.12 21.71 -12.28
N LEU A 202 -18.28 21.37 -13.57
CA LEU A 202 -18.58 22.31 -14.65
C LEU A 202 -19.80 23.09 -14.21
N ARG A 203 -19.54 24.23 -13.56
CA ARG A 203 -20.56 25.14 -13.10
C ARG A 203 -21.03 25.77 -14.40
N HIS A 204 -22.20 25.34 -14.85
CA HIS A 204 -23.01 26.06 -15.81
C HIS A 204 -23.25 27.47 -15.26
N GLN A 205 -22.26 28.37 -15.41
CA GLN A 205 -22.46 29.80 -15.35
C GLN A 205 -23.04 30.18 -16.70
N SER A 206 -24.35 29.96 -16.84
CA SER A 206 -25.15 30.73 -17.78
C SER A 206 -25.13 32.17 -17.28
N LEU A 207 -24.27 32.97 -17.89
CA LEU A 207 -24.37 34.42 -17.95
C LEU A 207 -25.82 34.82 -18.28
N HIS A 208 -26.49 35.50 -17.36
CA HIS A 208 -27.36 36.60 -17.74
C HIS A 208 -27.31 37.66 -16.64
N GLY A 209 -26.49 38.68 -16.90
CA GLY A 209 -26.49 39.92 -16.15
C GLY A 209 -27.71 40.76 -16.49
N GLN A 210 -28.25 41.37 -15.43
CA GLN A 210 -28.78 42.74 -15.34
C GLN A 210 -29.94 43.17 -16.26
N GLY A 211 -31.09 43.41 -15.61
CA GLY A 211 -31.78 44.70 -15.72
C GLY A 211 -33.04 44.77 -16.58
N ALA A 212 -34.22 44.58 -15.96
CA ALA A 212 -35.45 45.21 -16.45
C ALA A 212 -36.52 45.31 -15.34
N ARG A 213 -36.71 46.55 -14.90
CA ARG A 213 -37.97 47.27 -14.55
C ARG A 213 -39.17 46.50 -13.94
N LYS A 214 -39.62 47.10 -12.84
CA LYS A 214 -40.97 47.05 -12.26
C LYS A 214 -42.10 47.11 -13.30
N ALA A 215 -43.04 46.19 -13.21
CA ALA A 215 -44.48 46.36 -13.48
C ALA A 215 -45.20 45.26 -12.68
N MET A 216 -45.73 45.52 -11.48
CA MET A 216 -47.05 46.11 -11.24
C MET A 216 -48.17 45.41 -12.03
N TRP A 217 -48.71 44.33 -11.47
CA TRP A 217 -50.13 43.99 -11.54
C TRP A 217 -50.52 43.32 -10.21
N ARG A 218 -51.37 44.00 -9.43
CA ARG A 218 -52.18 43.38 -8.37
C ARG A 218 -53.54 42.93 -8.97
N PRO A 219 -54.51 42.48 -8.16
CA PRO A 219 -54.92 41.10 -8.02
C PRO A 219 -56.28 40.83 -8.70
N PHE A 220 -56.67 39.58 -8.89
CA PHE A 220 -58.10 39.25 -8.96
C PHE A 220 -58.37 38.01 -8.13
N SER A 221 -59.18 38.23 -7.10
CA SER A 221 -59.61 37.30 -6.09
C SER A 221 -61.10 37.02 -6.29
N THR A 222 -61.53 35.87 -5.76
CA THR A 222 -62.91 35.43 -5.48
C THR A 222 -63.75 35.00 -6.68
N SER A 223 -64.54 33.92 -6.63
CA SER A 223 -64.81 32.86 -5.65
C SER A 223 -65.81 31.91 -6.32
N HIS A 224 -65.76 30.61 -6.01
CA HIS A 224 -66.91 29.75 -5.66
C HIS A 224 -66.33 28.37 -5.31
N LEU A 225 -65.96 28.10 -4.05
CA LEU A 225 -66.79 27.48 -2.99
C LEU A 225 -67.31 26.07 -3.36
N ALA A 226 -66.65 25.05 -2.80
CA ALA A 226 -67.34 23.97 -2.10
C ALA A 226 -66.38 23.29 -1.11
N LEU A 227 -66.78 23.32 0.15
CA LEU A 227 -66.21 22.62 1.30
C LEU A 227 -66.37 21.10 1.17
N ALA A 228 -65.39 20.33 1.64
CA ALA A 228 -65.63 19.20 2.54
C ALA A 228 -64.31 18.76 3.19
N SER A 229 -64.27 18.96 4.51
CA SER A 229 -63.35 18.32 5.45
C SER A 229 -63.70 16.83 5.54
N GLU A 230 -62.73 15.92 5.39
CA GLU A 230 -62.54 14.85 6.36
C GLU A 230 -61.21 14.10 6.22
N ARG A 231 -60.76 13.71 7.40
CA ARG A 231 -59.53 13.03 7.81
C ARG A 231 -59.57 11.56 7.37
N SER A 232 -58.55 11.03 6.70
CA SER A 232 -58.27 9.59 6.75
C SER A 232 -56.80 9.26 6.54
N ASN A 233 -56.24 8.64 7.58
CA ASN A 233 -55.00 7.88 7.60
C ASN A 233 -54.95 6.86 6.46
N SER A 234 -53.75 6.53 5.99
CA SER A 234 -53.22 5.15 6.10
C SER A 234 -51.81 5.05 5.53
N SER A 235 -50.86 4.97 6.44
CA SER A 235 -49.60 4.26 6.25
C SER A 235 -49.91 2.81 5.85
N VAL A 236 -49.51 2.40 4.64
CA VAL A 236 -49.48 0.97 4.26
C VAL A 236 -48.14 0.42 4.71
N LEU A 237 -48.13 -0.07 5.95
CA LEU A 237 -47.05 -0.84 6.56
C LEU A 237 -47.44 -2.32 6.39
N LEU A 238 -46.78 -3.01 5.46
CA LEU A 238 -47.04 -4.42 5.17
C LEU A 238 -46.44 -5.28 6.30
N TYR A 239 -47.31 -5.73 7.22
CA TYR A 239 -47.02 -6.76 8.20
C TYR A 239 -47.14 -8.15 7.54
N LEU A 240 -46.07 -8.93 7.55
CA LEU A 240 -46.14 -10.40 7.51
C LEU A 240 -45.82 -10.92 8.92
N ARG A 241 -46.86 -11.41 9.60
CA ARG A 241 -46.79 -12.13 10.87
C ARG A 241 -47.46 -13.48 10.67
N ILE A 242 -46.69 -14.56 10.82
CA ILE A 242 -47.17 -15.95 10.96
C ILE A 242 -46.62 -16.45 12.31
N PRO A 243 -47.39 -17.26 13.06
CA PRO A 243 -47.52 -17.12 14.50
C PRO A 243 -46.67 -18.12 15.30
N THR A 244 -46.23 -17.70 16.48
CA THR A 244 -45.86 -18.57 17.59
C THR A 244 -47.07 -18.76 18.49
N SER A 245 -47.51 -20.01 18.70
CA SER A 245 -48.44 -20.36 19.78
C SER A 245 -47.67 -21.09 20.91
N PRO A 246 -48.09 -20.97 22.18
CA PRO A 246 -47.31 -21.33 23.36
C PRO A 246 -47.84 -22.60 24.06
N VAL A 247 -47.18 -23.00 25.17
CA VAL A 247 -47.76 -23.41 26.49
C VAL A 247 -46.90 -24.50 27.19
N ASN A 248 -46.14 -24.06 28.19
CA ASN A 248 -46.14 -24.46 29.63
C ASN A 248 -46.27 -25.94 30.09
N ARG A 249 -45.33 -26.36 30.97
CA ARG A 249 -45.44 -27.08 32.29
C ARG A 249 -44.58 -28.35 32.49
N ILE A 250 -43.83 -28.31 33.60
CA ILE A 250 -43.71 -29.31 34.70
C ILE A 250 -43.38 -30.77 34.31
N MET A 251 -42.12 -31.18 34.52
CA MET A 251 -41.64 -32.08 35.59
C MET A 251 -40.12 -32.09 35.59
#